data_AF-A0A8T4WY61-F1
#
_entry.id   AF-A0A8T4WY61-F1
#
_cell.length_a   1.000
_cell.length_b   1.000
_cell.length_c   1.000
_cell.angle_alpha   90.00
_cell.angle_beta   90.00
_cell.angle_gamma   90.00
#
_symmetry.space_group_name_H-M   'P 1'
#
loop_
_entity.id
_entity.type
_entity.pdbx_description
1 polymer ?
#
loop_
_entity_poly.entity_id
_entity_poly.type
_entity_poly.pdbx_seq_one_letter_code
_entity_poly.pdbx_strand_id
1 'polypeptide(L)'
;MKSVQVRFPPEELERIDALVEKGKYHSRSEFIRDAVRKAEMIRSLEEMSRICEREDITAEELIESGKEVREELYTEMFEAK
;
A
#
# COMPACT_ATOMS: atom_id res chain seq x y z
N MET A 1 -9.34 -18.68 -0.76
CA MET A 1 -9.55 -17.38 -0.07
C MET A 1 -10.46 -17.61 1.13
N LYS A 2 -10.24 -16.91 2.25
CA LYS A 2 -11.18 -16.88 3.39
C LYS A 2 -12.07 -15.65 3.27
N SER A 3 -13.35 -15.78 3.60
CA SER A 3 -14.29 -14.66 3.66
C SER A 3 -14.41 -14.15 5.09
N VAL A 4 -14.70 -12.85 5.22
CA VAL A 4 -14.98 -12.19 6.50
C VAL A 4 -16.22 -11.32 6.32
N GLN A 5 -17.01 -11.20 7.38
CA GLN A 5 -18.14 -10.28 7.43
C GLN A 5 -17.77 -9.07 8.27
N VAL A 6 -18.00 -7.89 7.73
CA VAL A 6 -17.70 -6.60 8.37
C VAL A 6 -18.94 -5.72 8.33
N ARG A 7 -19.10 -4.86 9.34
CA ARG A 7 -20.20 -3.90 9.42
C ARG A 7 -19.63 -2.50 9.22
N PHE A 8 -20.31 -1.70 8.41
CA PHE A 8 -19.97 -0.30 8.16
C PHE A 8 -21.10 0.61 8.63
N PRO A 9 -20.79 1.84 9.05
CA PRO A 9 -21.78 2.90 9.14
C PRO A 9 -22.49 3.08 7.78
N PRO A 10 -23.80 3.37 7.77
CA PRO A 10 -24.56 3.53 6.53
C PRO A 10 -23.92 4.54 5.55
N GLU A 11 -23.48 5.69 6.07
CA GLU A 11 -22.87 6.77 5.28
C GLU A 11 -21.56 6.35 4.59
N GLU A 12 -20.79 5.46 5.19
CA GLU A 12 -19.57 4.92 4.57
C GLU A 12 -19.93 3.92 3.47
N LEU A 13 -20.95 3.10 3.70
CA LEU A 13 -21.44 2.14 2.70
C LEU A 13 -21.95 2.86 1.45
N GLU A 14 -22.72 3.93 1.63
CA GLU A 14 -23.22 4.79 0.55
C GLU A 14 -22.08 5.42 -0.27
N ARG A 15 -21.01 5.86 0.40
CA ARG A 15 -19.82 6.38 -0.27
C ARG A 15 -19.12 5.31 -1.11
N ILE A 16 -19.01 4.09 -0.59
CA ILE A 16 -18.43 2.96 -1.34
C ILE A 16 -19.30 2.63 -2.55
N ASP A 17 -20.62 2.61 -2.38
CA ASP A 17 -21.58 2.36 -3.47
C ASP A 17 -21.46 3.37 -4.59
N ALA A 18 -21.38 4.65 -4.26
CA ALA A 18 -21.20 5.70 -5.25
C ALA A 18 -19.91 5.53 -6.08
N LEU A 19 -18.85 4.93 -5.52
CA LEU A 19 -17.62 4.64 -6.26
C LEU A 19 -17.77 3.44 -7.19
N VAL A 20 -18.52 2.42 -6.77
CA VAL A 20 -18.82 1.23 -7.59
C VAL A 20 -19.76 1.61 -8.74
N GLU A 21 -20.81 2.39 -8.47
CA GLU A 21 -21.76 2.87 -9.49
C GLU A 21 -21.08 3.77 -10.54
N LYS A 22 -20.08 4.56 -10.14
CA LYS A 22 -19.24 5.34 -11.06
C LYS A 22 -18.25 4.49 -11.87
N GLY A 23 -18.20 3.19 -11.65
CA GLY A 23 -17.30 2.26 -12.33
C GLY A 23 -15.84 2.37 -11.89
N LYS A 24 -15.53 3.05 -10.78
CA LYS A 24 -14.15 3.12 -10.26
C LYS A 24 -13.67 1.77 -9.69
N TYR A 25 -14.62 0.95 -9.25
CA TYR A 25 -14.40 -0.39 -8.73
C TYR A 25 -15.50 -1.31 -9.25
N HIS A 26 -15.19 -2.57 -9.56
CA HIS A 26 -16.19 -3.55 -10.00
C HIS A 26 -17.11 -4.02 -8.86
N SER A 27 -16.66 -3.93 -7.61
CA SER A 27 -17.47 -4.33 -6.45
C SER A 27 -17.00 -3.66 -5.16
N ARG A 28 -17.89 -3.63 -4.15
CA ARG A 28 -17.52 -3.20 -2.78
C ARG A 28 -16.34 -4.00 -2.23
N SER A 29 -16.32 -5.31 -2.48
CA SER A 29 -15.25 -6.20 -2.01
C SER A 29 -13.89 -5.87 -2.63
N GLU A 30 -13.86 -5.40 -3.88
CA GLU A 30 -12.63 -4.94 -4.52
C GLU A 30 -12.13 -3.65 -3.87
N PHE A 31 -13.02 -2.67 -3.69
CA PHE A 31 -12.72 -1.43 -2.97
C PHE A 31 -12.13 -1.72 -1.59
N ILE A 32 -12.77 -2.59 -0.80
CA ILE A 32 -12.33 -2.91 0.56
C ILE A 32 -10.94 -3.56 0.54
N ARG A 33 -10.67 -4.49 -0.39
CA ARG A 33 -9.35 -5.11 -0.51
C ARG A 33 -8.26 -4.10 -0.86
N ASP A 34 -8.54 -3.19 -1.79
CA ASP A 34 -7.61 -2.13 -2.16
C ASP A 34 -7.36 -1.16 -0.99
N ALA A 35 -8.41 -0.77 -0.27
CA ALA A 35 -8.31 0.07 0.92
C ALA A 35 -7.44 -0.59 2.02
N VAL A 36 -7.61 -1.90 2.26
CA VAL A 36 -6.80 -2.64 3.24
C VAL A 36 -5.32 -2.65 2.84
N ARG A 37 -5.01 -2.93 1.57
CA ARG A 37 -3.62 -2.91 1.07
C ARG A 37 -2.99 -1.52 1.22
N LYS A 38 -3.73 -0.46 0.90
CA LYS A 38 -3.27 0.92 1.07
C LYS A 38 -3.01 1.26 2.54
N ALA A 39 -3.87 0.81 3.44
CA ALA A 39 -3.69 1.00 4.88
C ALA A 39 -2.47 0.23 5.44
N GLU A 40 -2.12 -0.93 4.87
CA GLU A 40 -0.88 -1.64 5.19
C GLU A 40 0.34 -0.86 4.69
N MET A 41 0.31 -0.38 3.45
CA MET A 41 1.37 0.44 2.88
C MET A 41 1.63 1.72 3.69
N ILE A 42 0.58 2.44 4.11
CA ILE A 42 0.72 3.63 4.95
C ILE A 42 1.39 3.28 6.27
N ARG A 43 1.01 2.16 6.91
CA ARG A 43 1.65 1.70 8.15
C ARG A 43 3.13 1.38 7.96
N SER A 44 3.51 0.73 6.85
CA SER A 44 4.92 0.49 6.53
C SER A 44 5.70 1.79 6.34
N LEU A 45 5.10 2.80 5.69
CA LEU A 45 5.73 4.12 5.52
C LEU A 45 5.91 4.86 6.84
N GLU A 46 4.90 4.81 7.74
CA GLU A 46 5.01 5.39 9.09
C GLU A 46 6.11 4.72 9.90
N GLU A 47 6.24 3.39 9.82
CA GLU A 47 7.29 2.64 10.50
C GLU A 47 8.68 3.02 9.96
N MET A 48 8.81 3.09 8.63
CA MET A 48 10.04 3.54 7.98
C MET A 48 10.43 4.97 8.42
N SER A 49 9.47 5.90 8.45
CA SER A 49 9.71 7.28 8.91
C SER A 49 10.27 7.31 10.34
N ARG A 50 9.69 6.51 11.25
CA ARG A 50 10.17 6.42 12.64
C ARG A 50 11.58 5.86 12.74
N ILE A 51 11.95 4.91 11.88
CA ILE A 51 13.31 4.37 11.83
C ILE A 51 14.27 5.47 11.35
N CYS A 52 13.94 6.15 10.27
CA CYS A 52 14.79 7.23 9.75
C CYS A 52 15.01 8.33 10.80
N GLU A 53 13.95 8.75 11.49
CA GLU A 53 14.05 9.73 12.58
C GLU A 53 14.90 9.24 13.75
N ARG A 54 14.79 7.96 14.12
CA ARG A 54 15.54 7.38 15.25
C ARG A 54 17.03 7.25 14.93
N GLU A 55 17.37 6.89 13.71
CA GLU A 55 18.74 6.64 13.27
C GLU A 55 19.38 7.89 12.61
N ASP A 56 18.69 9.03 12.61
CA ASP A 56 19.09 10.30 11.97
C ASP A 56 19.42 10.15 10.48
N ILE A 57 18.70 9.25 9.79
CA ILE A 57 18.89 8.97 8.37
C ILE A 57 18.21 10.07 7.56
N THR A 58 18.99 10.73 6.72
CA THR A 58 18.50 11.75 5.80
C THR A 58 17.81 11.14 4.57
N ALA A 59 17.02 11.95 3.87
CA ALA A 59 16.37 11.51 2.63
C ALA A 59 17.40 11.13 1.56
N GLU A 60 18.51 11.87 1.47
CA GLU A 60 19.62 11.62 0.56
C GLU A 60 20.26 10.25 0.82
N GLU A 61 20.58 9.93 2.08
CA GLU A 61 21.17 8.63 2.47
C GLU A 61 20.21 7.47 2.20
N LEU A 62 18.91 7.66 2.45
CA LEU A 62 17.89 6.66 2.15
C LEU A 62 17.77 6.39 0.64
N ILE A 63 17.82 7.44 -0.18
CA ILE A 63 17.75 7.31 -1.64
C ILE A 63 18.98 6.60 -2.19
N GLU A 64 20.16 6.94 -1.66
CA GLU A 64 21.44 6.37 -2.08
C GLU A 64 21.55 4.89 -1.73
N SER A 65 21.31 4.52 -0.46
CA SER A 65 21.25 3.11 -0.03
C SER A 65 20.19 2.32 -0.81
N GLY A 66 19.05 2.93 -1.13
CA GLY A 66 18.02 2.30 -1.94
C GLY A 66 18.41 2.07 -3.41
N LYS A 67 19.44 2.72 -3.96
CA LYS A 67 19.86 2.50 -5.36
C LYS A 67 20.45 1.11 -5.54
N GLU A 68 21.35 0.70 -4.65
CA GLU A 68 22.01 -0.62 -4.71
C GLU A 68 20.97 -1.74 -4.64
N VAL A 69 20.03 -1.65 -3.69
CA VAL A 69 18.94 -2.63 -3.53
C VAL A 69 18.03 -2.69 -4.77
N ARG A 70 17.74 -1.55 -5.40
CA ARG A 70 16.91 -1.50 -6.62
C ARG A 70 17.62 -2.11 -7.82
N GLU A 71 18.92 -1.89 -7.96
CA GLU A 71 19.73 -2.48 -9.03
C GLU A 71 19.81 -4.00 -8.87
N GLU A 72 20.06 -4.50 -7.66
CA GLU A 72 20.05 -5.94 -7.36
C GLU A 72 18.70 -6.59 -7.70
N LEU A 73 17.59 -6.03 -7.19
CA LEU A 73 16.23 -6.51 -7.49
C LEU A 73 15.92 -6.49 -9.00
N TYR A 74 16.39 -5.46 -9.71
CA TYR A 74 16.17 -5.35 -11.15
C TYR A 74 16.90 -6.46 -11.92
N THR A 75 18.17 -6.70 -11.60
CA THR A 75 18.96 -7.79 -12.19
C THR A 75 18.34 -9.16 -11.88
N GLU A 76 17.90 -9.42 -10.64
CA GLU A 76 17.21 -10.66 -10.27
C GLU A 76 15.89 -10.88 -11.04
N MET A 77 15.09 -9.83 -11.21
CA MET A 77 13.77 -9.94 -11.84
C MET A 77 13.84 -10.03 -13.37
N PHE A 78 14.84 -9.42 -14.00
CA PHE A 78 14.83 -9.20 -15.46
C PHE A 78 16.07 -9.73 -16.19
N GLU A 79 17.21 -9.92 -15.52
CA GLU A 79 18.46 -10.41 -16.15
C GLU A 79 18.79 -11.86 -15.79
N ALA A 80 18.16 -12.44 -14.76
CA ALA A 80 18.30 -13.86 -14.39
C ALA A 80 17.51 -14.83 -15.30
N LYS A 81 17.47 -14.58 -16.63
CA LYS A 81 16.91 -15.47 -17.64
C LYS A 81 17.98 -16.20 -18.44
#